data_AF-W2WBE9-F1
#
_entry.id   AF-W2WBE9-F1
#
_cell.length_a   1.000
_cell.length_b   1.000
_cell.length_c   1.000
_cell.angle_alpha   90.00
_cell.angle_beta   90.00
_cell.angle_gamma   90.00
#
_symmetry.space_group_name_H-M   'P 1'
#
loop_
_entity.id
_entity.type
_entity.pdbx_description
1 polymer ?
#
loop_
_entity_poly.entity_id
_entity_poly.type
_entity_poly.pdbx_seq_one_letter_code
_entity_poly.pdbx_strand_id
1 'polypeptide(L)'
;MPSHSSATETIATVVDTTPSFEQLRDALLDLSEPTGKRTRAIFYLRSRGGLEDLQVLLTALLNRKDSELMRHELAYVIGQFQMEEACETLQQVLADEADDGMVRHEAAEALGAIGAAQSLPVLEKYSADPAPEVSDTCKLAVTLVKYKLAKAKGEIVEGEVDRNPYLSEDPAPAAGKDVSTAELRKILLDPNGDMFARYRAMFSLRNRNTEEAALALAEAFNDPNALFKHEVAYVMGQMENPVLVPALKKVLLDETEHRMVRHEAAEALGAIGSTECEEILKQYLKDDVQVVRESCEVALDIMDYWAPTK
;
A
#
# COMPACT_ATOMS: atom_id res chain seq x y z
N MET A 1 -29.55 -54.00 -25.33
CA MET A 1 -30.04 -53.15 -26.43
C MET A 1 -31.36 -52.57 -25.95
N PRO A 2 -31.59 -51.25 -25.94
CA PRO A 2 -31.11 -50.14 -26.81
C PRO A 2 -29.98 -49.31 -26.12
N SER A 3 -29.04 -48.57 -26.73
CA SER A 3 -28.94 -47.64 -27.87
C SER A 3 -29.66 -46.30 -27.69
N HIS A 4 -28.90 -45.24 -27.38
CA HIS A 4 -29.06 -43.80 -27.67
C HIS A 4 -28.09 -43.06 -26.73
N SER A 5 -27.42 -41.96 -27.02
CA SER A 5 -27.06 -41.20 -28.22
C SER A 5 -26.05 -40.18 -27.68
N SER A 6 -25.01 -39.89 -28.46
CA SER A 6 -23.98 -38.90 -28.17
C SER A 6 -24.58 -37.50 -27.89
N ALA A 7 -24.13 -36.86 -26.81
CA ALA A 7 -24.08 -35.41 -26.69
C ALA A 7 -22.73 -35.05 -26.07
N THR A 8 -21.74 -34.82 -26.92
CA THR A 8 -20.52 -34.10 -26.56
C THR A 8 -20.90 -32.66 -26.27
N GLU A 9 -21.07 -32.33 -24.98
CA GLU A 9 -21.12 -30.95 -24.52
C GLU A 9 -19.80 -30.27 -24.87
N THR A 10 -19.90 -29.28 -25.75
CA THR A 10 -18.77 -28.41 -26.09
C THR A 10 -18.60 -27.47 -24.91
N ILE A 11 -17.59 -27.73 -24.08
CA ILE A 11 -17.17 -26.81 -23.02
C ILE A 11 -16.75 -25.52 -23.73
N ALA A 12 -17.56 -24.48 -23.58
CA ALA A 12 -17.19 -23.13 -23.99
C ALA A 12 -15.92 -22.76 -23.23
N THR A 13 -14.81 -22.64 -23.93
CA THR A 13 -13.57 -22.09 -23.40
C THR A 13 -13.87 -20.67 -22.93
N VAL A 14 -13.83 -20.46 -21.61
CA VAL A 14 -13.74 -19.11 -21.04
C VAL A 14 -12.54 -18.47 -21.72
N VAL A 15 -12.78 -17.42 -22.51
CA VAL A 15 -11.70 -16.63 -23.10
C VAL A 15 -10.96 -16.04 -21.92
N ASP A 16 -9.70 -16.43 -21.73
CA ASP A 16 -8.84 -15.81 -20.74
C ASP A 16 -8.64 -14.35 -21.16
N THR A 17 -9.31 -13.44 -20.46
CA THR A 17 -9.23 -11.99 -20.69
C THR A 17 -8.01 -11.37 -20.01
N THR A 18 -7.11 -12.19 -19.44
CA THR A 18 -5.89 -11.73 -18.80
C THR A 18 -4.93 -11.14 -19.86
N PRO A 19 -4.48 -9.89 -19.71
CA PRO A 19 -3.53 -9.30 -20.65
C PRO A 19 -2.20 -10.08 -20.69
N SER A 20 -1.56 -10.12 -21.87
CA SER A 20 -0.22 -10.71 -22.01
C SER A 20 0.84 -9.89 -21.29
N PHE A 21 2.00 -10.49 -21.03
CA PHE A 21 3.15 -9.78 -20.45
C PHE A 21 3.52 -8.54 -21.26
N GLU A 22 3.56 -8.63 -22.59
CA GLU A 22 3.88 -7.50 -23.48
C GLU A 22 2.82 -6.40 -23.35
N GLN A 23 1.54 -6.75 -23.28
CA GLN A 23 0.47 -5.77 -23.10
C GLN A 23 0.59 -5.03 -21.76
N LEU A 24 0.93 -5.75 -20.68
CA LEU A 24 1.15 -5.15 -19.37
C LEU A 24 2.39 -4.26 -19.33
N ARG A 25 3.50 -4.74 -19.88
CA ARG A 25 4.76 -3.98 -19.99
C ARG A 25 4.56 -2.71 -20.79
N ASP A 26 3.98 -2.83 -21.99
CA ASP A 26 3.82 -1.70 -22.90
C ASP A 26 2.84 -0.67 -22.30
N ALA A 27 1.77 -1.13 -21.65
CA ALA A 27 0.85 -0.24 -20.93
C ALA A 27 1.56 0.51 -19.80
N LEU A 28 2.36 -0.17 -18.97
CA LEU A 28 3.05 0.47 -17.84
C LEU A 28 4.11 1.48 -18.28
N LEU A 29 4.92 1.14 -19.29
CA LEU A 29 6.05 1.95 -19.74
C LEU A 29 5.67 3.13 -20.64
N ASP A 30 4.48 3.12 -21.24
CA ASP A 30 3.96 4.25 -22.02
C ASP A 30 3.33 5.31 -21.10
N LEU A 31 4.07 6.40 -20.84
CA LEU A 31 3.61 7.52 -20.02
C LEU A 31 2.40 8.27 -20.61
N SER A 32 2.02 8.01 -21.87
CA SER A 32 0.83 8.60 -22.49
C SER A 32 -0.45 7.82 -22.20
N GLU A 33 -0.33 6.59 -21.68
CA GLU A 33 -1.48 5.78 -21.28
C GLU A 33 -2.13 6.33 -20.00
N PRO A 34 -3.46 6.19 -19.83
CA PRO A 34 -4.15 6.66 -18.63
C PRO A 34 -3.60 6.03 -17.35
N THR A 35 -3.42 6.83 -16.30
CA THR A 35 -2.86 6.40 -15.00
C THR A 35 -3.53 5.14 -14.47
N GLY A 36 -4.87 5.06 -14.47
CA GLY A 36 -5.59 3.87 -14.02
C GLY A 36 -5.26 2.58 -14.80
N LYS A 37 -5.03 2.68 -16.12
CA LYS A 37 -4.57 1.53 -16.93
C LYS A 37 -3.16 1.09 -16.53
N ARG A 38 -2.27 2.05 -16.27
CA ARG A 38 -0.89 1.81 -15.84
C ARG A 38 -0.86 1.18 -14.44
N THR A 39 -1.68 1.70 -13.50
CA THR A 39 -1.86 1.14 -12.16
C THR A 39 -2.38 -0.30 -12.19
N ARG A 40 -3.40 -0.59 -13.01
CA ARG A 40 -3.85 -1.99 -13.20
C ARG A 40 -2.74 -2.89 -13.73
N ALA A 41 -1.91 -2.40 -14.65
CA ALA A 41 -0.80 -3.18 -15.18
C ALA A 41 0.20 -3.57 -14.09
N ILE A 42 0.50 -2.67 -13.15
CA ILE A 42 1.33 -2.95 -11.97
C ILE A 42 0.76 -4.13 -11.16
N PHE A 43 -0.54 -4.12 -10.84
CA PHE A 43 -1.17 -5.19 -10.06
C PHE A 43 -1.24 -6.53 -10.79
N TYR A 44 -1.43 -6.53 -12.12
CA TYR A 44 -1.33 -7.75 -12.93
C TYR A 44 0.10 -8.31 -12.96
N LEU A 45 1.12 -7.45 -13.11
CA LEU A 45 2.53 -7.86 -13.05
C LEU A 45 2.86 -8.45 -11.68
N ARG A 46 2.36 -7.86 -10.58
CA ARG A 46 2.46 -8.43 -9.23
C ARG A 46 1.84 -9.82 -9.13
N SER A 47 0.63 -9.98 -9.68
CA SER A 47 -0.08 -11.26 -9.63
C SER A 47 0.63 -12.37 -10.41
N ARG A 48 1.36 -12.01 -11.47
CA ARG A 48 2.22 -12.93 -12.23
C ARG A 48 3.49 -13.29 -11.47
N GLY A 49 4.13 -12.30 -10.84
CA GLY A 49 5.19 -12.49 -9.84
C GLY A 49 6.53 -13.02 -10.36
N GLY A 50 6.77 -13.01 -11.68
CA GLY A 50 8.01 -13.49 -12.28
C GLY A 50 9.14 -12.46 -12.21
N LEU A 51 10.38 -12.92 -12.36
CA LEU A 51 11.56 -12.03 -12.43
C LEU A 51 11.48 -11.04 -13.61
N GLU A 52 10.89 -11.46 -14.73
CA GLU A 52 10.64 -10.56 -15.88
C GLU A 52 9.64 -9.45 -15.53
N ASP A 53 8.62 -9.75 -14.71
CA ASP A 53 7.63 -8.77 -14.25
C ASP A 53 8.31 -7.77 -13.32
N LEU A 54 9.14 -8.24 -12.37
CA LEU A 54 9.94 -7.40 -11.48
C LEU A 54 10.85 -6.45 -12.28
N GLN A 55 11.54 -6.94 -13.31
CA GLN A 55 12.43 -6.11 -14.14
C GLN A 55 11.70 -4.95 -14.81
N VAL A 56 10.46 -5.17 -15.25
CA VAL A 56 9.63 -4.10 -15.82
C VAL A 56 9.27 -3.06 -14.75
N LEU A 57 8.86 -3.51 -13.56
CA LEU A 57 8.53 -2.61 -12.44
C LEU A 57 9.75 -1.76 -12.02
N LEU A 58 10.93 -2.38 -11.90
CA LEU A 58 12.18 -1.69 -11.55
C LEU A 58 12.57 -0.64 -12.62
N THR A 59 12.36 -0.98 -13.90
CA THR A 59 12.60 -0.04 -15.01
C THR A 59 11.66 1.16 -14.92
N ALA A 60 10.39 0.94 -14.62
CA ALA A 60 9.40 2.01 -14.45
C ALA A 60 9.73 2.88 -13.22
N LEU A 61 10.11 2.27 -12.09
CA LEU A 61 10.43 2.99 -10.85
C LEU A 61 11.58 3.99 -11.02
N LEU A 62 12.58 3.67 -11.85
CA LEU A 62 13.72 4.55 -12.13
C LEU A 62 13.40 5.71 -13.10
N ASN A 63 12.23 5.70 -13.74
CA ASN A 63 11.85 6.74 -14.70
C ASN A 63 11.37 8.01 -14.00
N ARG A 64 12.28 8.94 -13.71
CA ARG A 64 11.99 10.24 -13.08
C ARG A 64 11.04 11.16 -13.86
N LYS A 65 10.65 10.81 -15.09
CA LYS A 65 9.63 11.56 -15.84
C LYS A 65 8.20 11.16 -15.48
N ASP A 66 8.04 10.05 -14.78
CA ASP A 66 6.76 9.57 -14.28
C ASP A 66 6.34 10.32 -13.02
N SER A 67 5.06 10.20 -12.65
CA SER A 67 4.54 10.91 -11.49
C SER A 67 5.04 10.30 -10.17
N GLU A 68 5.05 11.13 -9.12
CA GLU A 68 5.39 10.72 -7.76
C GLU A 68 4.44 9.63 -7.26
N LEU A 69 3.14 9.72 -7.58
CA LEU A 69 2.16 8.69 -7.25
C LEU A 69 2.52 7.35 -7.91
N MET A 70 2.75 7.35 -9.22
CA MET A 70 3.06 6.11 -9.94
C MET A 70 4.33 5.44 -9.41
N ARG A 71 5.35 6.25 -9.10
CA ARG A 71 6.61 5.73 -8.56
C ARG A 71 6.51 5.26 -7.11
N HIS A 72 5.65 5.89 -6.30
CA HIS A 72 5.24 5.39 -4.99
C HIS A 72 4.59 4.01 -5.13
N GLU A 73 3.53 3.87 -5.94
CA GLU A 73 2.84 2.59 -6.15
C GLU A 73 3.77 1.48 -6.67
N LEU A 74 4.70 1.83 -7.56
CA LEU A 74 5.71 0.90 -8.04
C LEU A 74 6.60 0.40 -6.91
N ALA A 75 7.11 1.30 -6.05
CA ALA A 75 7.96 0.92 -4.93
C ALA A 75 7.21 0.01 -3.94
N TYR A 76 5.97 0.36 -3.60
CA TYR A 76 5.09 -0.46 -2.76
C TYR A 76 4.97 -1.87 -3.33
N VAL A 77 4.53 -1.99 -4.59
CA VAL A 77 4.31 -3.28 -5.25
C VAL A 77 5.60 -4.08 -5.38
N ILE A 78 6.74 -3.45 -5.68
CA ILE A 78 8.04 -4.12 -5.70
C ILE A 78 8.39 -4.70 -4.32
N GLY A 79 8.10 -3.98 -3.23
CA GLY A 79 8.27 -4.50 -1.87
C GLY A 79 7.47 -5.77 -1.62
N GLN A 80 6.25 -5.84 -2.16
CA GLN A 80 5.35 -7.00 -2.06
C GLN A 80 5.84 -8.23 -2.85
N PHE A 81 6.79 -8.10 -3.79
CA PHE A 81 7.42 -9.26 -4.44
C PHE A 81 8.35 -10.03 -3.49
N GLN A 82 8.91 -9.35 -2.47
CA GLN A 82 9.92 -9.88 -1.56
C GLN A 82 11.16 -10.49 -2.24
N MET A 83 11.47 -10.04 -3.45
CA MET A 83 12.64 -10.51 -4.21
C MET A 83 13.86 -9.63 -3.90
N GLU A 84 14.94 -10.24 -3.43
CA GLU A 84 16.17 -9.51 -3.07
C GLU A 84 16.81 -8.79 -4.27
N GLU A 85 16.54 -9.26 -5.50
CA GLU A 85 16.96 -8.64 -6.75
C GLU A 85 16.50 -7.17 -6.89
N ALA A 86 15.45 -6.76 -6.18
CA ALA A 86 14.98 -5.38 -6.15
C ALA A 86 15.84 -4.45 -5.27
N CYS A 87 16.59 -5.00 -4.31
CA CYS A 87 17.23 -4.21 -3.26
C CYS A 87 18.20 -3.16 -3.79
N GLU A 88 18.97 -3.44 -4.85
CA GLU A 88 19.93 -2.48 -5.40
C GLU A 88 19.22 -1.23 -5.95
N THR A 89 18.17 -1.43 -6.74
CA THR A 89 17.36 -0.33 -7.30
C THR A 89 16.64 0.46 -6.21
N LEU A 90 16.04 -0.22 -5.22
CA LEU A 90 15.35 0.46 -4.11
C LEU A 90 16.33 1.27 -3.25
N GLN A 91 17.55 0.76 -3.01
CA GLN A 91 18.62 1.50 -2.35
C GLN A 91 19.01 2.76 -3.14
N GLN A 92 19.08 2.66 -4.48
CA GLN A 92 19.34 3.82 -5.34
C GLN A 92 18.25 4.88 -5.20
N VAL A 93 16.96 4.49 -5.20
CA VAL A 93 15.84 5.42 -5.04
C VAL A 93 15.85 6.10 -3.66
N LEU A 94 16.01 5.32 -2.58
CA LEU A 94 16.11 5.87 -1.23
C LEU A 94 17.28 6.88 -1.09
N ALA A 95 18.41 6.57 -1.73
CA ALA A 95 19.62 7.38 -1.65
C ALA A 95 19.61 8.65 -2.51
N ASP A 96 18.64 8.79 -3.42
CA ASP A 96 18.50 9.96 -4.28
C ASP A 96 17.83 11.12 -3.52
N GLU A 97 18.63 11.92 -2.82
CA GLU A 97 18.16 13.08 -2.04
C GLU A 97 17.54 14.19 -2.91
N ALA A 98 17.64 14.10 -4.25
CA ALA A 98 16.95 15.00 -5.18
C ALA A 98 15.58 14.45 -5.62
N ASP A 99 15.16 13.30 -5.10
CA ASP A 99 13.84 12.71 -5.34
C ASP A 99 12.80 13.12 -4.31
N ASP A 100 11.52 12.95 -4.66
CA ASP A 100 10.41 13.27 -3.76
C ASP A 100 10.41 12.36 -2.54
N GLY A 101 10.17 12.94 -1.36
CA GLY A 101 10.15 12.22 -0.09
C GLY A 101 9.14 11.07 -0.07
N MET A 102 8.03 11.20 -0.80
CA MET A 102 7.01 10.16 -0.94
C MET A 102 7.57 8.88 -1.59
N VAL A 103 8.25 9.03 -2.73
CA VAL A 103 8.85 7.90 -3.44
C VAL A 103 9.98 7.27 -2.63
N ARG A 104 10.76 8.10 -1.93
CA ARG A 104 11.90 7.67 -1.11
C ARG A 104 11.46 6.89 0.12
N HIS A 105 10.40 7.32 0.82
CA HIS A 105 9.90 6.55 1.97
C HIS A 105 9.38 5.20 1.50
N GLU A 106 8.67 5.15 0.38
CA GLU A 106 8.10 3.89 -0.13
C GLU A 106 9.19 2.91 -0.56
N ALA A 107 10.30 3.42 -1.11
CA ALA A 107 11.49 2.61 -1.34
C ALA A 107 12.12 2.07 -0.03
N ALA A 108 12.13 2.85 1.05
CA ALA A 108 12.59 2.38 2.36
C ALA A 108 11.66 1.32 2.95
N GLU A 109 10.35 1.50 2.81
CA GLU A 109 9.34 0.53 3.24
C GLU A 109 9.50 -0.79 2.48
N ALA A 110 9.63 -0.74 1.16
CA ALA A 110 9.86 -1.89 0.31
C ALA A 110 11.13 -2.67 0.71
N LEU A 111 12.23 -1.97 1.04
CA LEU A 111 13.45 -2.61 1.58
C LEU A 111 13.17 -3.32 2.92
N GLY A 112 12.35 -2.73 3.79
CA GLY A 112 11.88 -3.34 5.03
C GLY A 112 11.03 -4.59 4.79
N ALA A 113 10.09 -4.51 3.84
CA ALA A 113 9.23 -5.61 3.42
C ALA A 113 10.02 -6.79 2.84
N ILE A 114 11.05 -6.53 2.02
CA ILE A 114 11.96 -7.57 1.51
C ILE A 114 12.77 -8.19 2.67
N GLY A 115 13.24 -7.38 3.62
CA GLY A 115 13.90 -7.89 4.82
C GLY A 115 15.35 -8.33 4.64
N ALA A 116 15.99 -7.94 3.53
CA ALA A 116 17.36 -8.35 3.20
C ALA A 116 18.38 -7.66 4.12
N ALA A 117 19.34 -8.43 4.65
CA ALA A 117 20.35 -7.89 5.56
C ALA A 117 21.26 -6.85 4.89
N GLN A 118 21.49 -6.94 3.56
CA GLN A 118 22.28 -5.94 2.83
C GLN A 118 21.65 -4.54 2.81
N SER A 119 20.35 -4.41 3.10
CA SER A 119 19.65 -3.12 3.10
C SER A 119 19.87 -2.33 4.39
N LEU A 120 20.32 -2.97 5.48
CA LEU A 120 20.50 -2.31 6.79
C LEU A 120 21.40 -1.07 6.73
N PRO A 121 22.58 -1.08 6.08
CA PRO A 121 23.45 0.10 6.06
C PRO A 121 22.79 1.34 5.43
N VAL A 122 22.01 1.18 4.35
CA VAL A 122 21.32 2.32 3.73
C VAL A 122 20.18 2.83 4.61
N LEU A 123 19.41 1.92 5.22
CA LEU A 123 18.27 2.27 6.05
C LEU A 123 18.74 2.95 7.34
N GLU A 124 19.83 2.48 7.94
CA GLU A 124 20.45 3.10 9.11
C GLU A 124 21.02 4.49 8.77
N LYS A 125 21.60 4.67 7.57
CA LYS A 125 22.06 5.99 7.10
C LYS A 125 20.90 6.98 6.99
N TYR A 126 19.79 6.58 6.34
CA TYR A 126 18.64 7.45 6.09
C TYR A 126 17.63 7.49 7.24
N SER A 127 17.87 6.79 8.35
CA SER A 127 17.13 7.00 9.61
C SER A 127 17.33 8.41 10.20
N ALA A 128 18.28 9.18 9.67
CA ALA A 128 18.53 10.59 10.00
C ALA A 128 18.23 11.54 8.82
N ASP A 129 17.42 11.11 7.84
CA ASP A 129 17.03 11.95 6.70
C ASP A 129 16.32 13.24 7.17
N PRO A 130 16.54 14.39 6.49
CA PRO A 130 15.82 15.63 6.82
C PRO A 130 14.31 15.56 6.54
N ALA A 131 13.85 14.70 5.63
CA ALA A 131 12.43 14.46 5.39
C ALA A 131 11.91 13.49 6.48
N PRO A 132 10.97 13.94 7.34
CA PRO A 132 10.48 13.12 8.45
C PRO A 132 9.93 11.76 8.00
N GLU A 133 9.16 11.72 6.91
CA GLU A 133 8.58 10.52 6.33
C GLU A 133 9.65 9.49 5.93
N VAL A 134 10.74 9.94 5.31
CA VAL A 134 11.86 9.04 4.94
C VAL A 134 12.57 8.54 6.21
N SER A 135 12.84 9.45 7.15
CA SER A 135 13.57 9.11 8.37
C SER A 135 12.81 8.13 9.26
N ASP A 136 11.49 8.30 9.38
CA ASP A 136 10.63 7.48 10.23
C ASP A 136 10.38 6.12 9.58
N THR A 137 10.15 6.05 8.27
CA THR A 137 10.05 4.79 7.54
C THR A 137 11.36 4.00 7.60
N CYS A 138 12.52 4.66 7.49
CA CYS A 138 13.81 4.00 7.66
C CYS A 138 13.97 3.36 9.05
N LYS A 139 13.57 4.05 10.13
CA LYS A 139 13.62 3.49 11.50
C LYS A 139 12.70 2.28 11.64
N LEU A 140 11.51 2.33 11.07
CA LEU A 140 10.56 1.22 11.02
C LEU A 140 11.13 0.04 10.23
N ALA A 141 11.65 0.28 9.02
CA ALA A 141 12.25 -0.72 8.15
C ALA A 141 13.48 -1.39 8.80
N VAL A 142 14.38 -0.62 9.46
CA VAL A 142 15.49 -1.19 10.24
C VAL A 142 14.97 -2.14 11.32
N THR A 143 13.93 -1.73 12.03
CA THR A 143 13.30 -2.53 13.09
C THR A 143 12.71 -3.82 12.51
N LEU A 144 11.98 -3.71 11.40
CA LEU A 144 11.36 -4.84 10.71
C LEU A 144 12.40 -5.83 10.18
N VAL A 145 13.47 -5.36 9.52
CA VAL A 145 14.55 -6.21 9.01
C VAL A 145 15.21 -6.96 10.16
N LYS A 146 15.59 -6.27 11.24
CA LYS A 146 16.20 -6.90 12.43
C LYS A 146 15.25 -7.91 13.07
N TYR A 147 13.97 -7.59 13.14
CA TYR A 147 12.93 -8.47 13.63
C TYR A 147 12.81 -9.74 12.75
N LYS A 148 12.74 -9.62 11.42
CA LYS A 148 12.68 -10.75 10.48
C LYS A 148 13.91 -11.66 10.60
N LEU A 149 15.11 -11.07 10.70
CA LEU A 149 16.37 -11.81 10.88
C LEU A 149 16.43 -12.55 12.21
N ALA A 150 16.02 -11.92 13.31
CA ALA A 150 15.97 -12.57 14.63
C ALA A 150 14.93 -13.71 14.67
N LYS A 151 13.76 -13.51 14.03
CA LYS A 151 12.74 -14.56 13.87
C LYS A 151 13.26 -15.74 13.06
N ALA A 152 13.98 -15.50 11.96
CA ALA A 152 14.59 -16.55 11.14
C ALA A 152 15.65 -17.37 11.91
N LYS A 153 16.34 -16.76 12.88
CA LYS A 153 17.28 -17.43 13.79
C LYS A 153 16.61 -18.14 14.97
N GLY A 154 15.30 -18.00 15.14
CA GLY A 154 14.57 -18.54 16.30
C GLY A 154 14.80 -17.75 17.60
N GLU A 155 15.34 -16.53 17.52
CA GLU A 155 15.57 -15.64 18.67
C GLU A 155 14.26 -14.97 19.13
N ILE A 156 13.29 -14.87 18.22
CA ILE A 156 11.94 -14.37 18.49
C ILE A 156 10.96 -15.52 18.29
N VAL A 157 10.25 -15.86 19.37
CA VAL A 157 9.10 -16.78 19.33
C VAL A 157 7.85 -15.95 19.53
N GLU A 158 7.07 -15.80 18.47
CA GLU A 158 5.77 -15.12 18.57
C GLU A 158 4.68 -16.08 19.04
N GLY A 159 3.81 -15.56 19.91
CA GLY A 159 2.53 -16.18 20.19
C GLY A 159 1.55 -16.03 19.02
N GLU A 160 0.28 -16.33 19.28
CA GLU A 160 -0.76 -16.04 18.29
C GLU A 160 -0.92 -14.53 18.09
N VAL A 161 -1.05 -14.10 16.83
CA VAL A 161 -1.32 -12.71 16.44
C VAL A 161 -2.64 -12.64 15.65
N ASP A 162 -3.22 -11.45 15.53
CA ASP A 162 -4.36 -11.23 14.63
C ASP A 162 -3.93 -11.54 13.19
N ARG A 163 -4.57 -12.53 12.55
CA ARG A 163 -4.24 -12.96 11.19
C ARG A 163 -4.44 -11.80 10.21
N ASN A 164 -3.45 -11.54 9.35
CA ASN A 164 -3.60 -10.62 8.23
C ASN A 164 -4.48 -11.26 7.13
N PRO A 165 -5.70 -10.75 6.84
CA PRO A 165 -6.54 -11.24 5.75
C PRO A 165 -6.20 -10.63 4.38
N TYR A 166 -5.36 -9.58 4.33
CA TYR A 166 -5.07 -8.76 3.14
C TYR A 166 -3.87 -9.25 2.33
N LEU A 167 -3.13 -10.24 2.84
CA LEU A 167 -1.97 -10.86 2.17
C LEU A 167 -0.91 -9.82 1.75
N SER A 168 -0.77 -8.76 2.55
CA SER A 168 0.26 -7.73 2.43
C SER A 168 1.45 -8.02 3.34
N GLU A 169 2.63 -7.61 2.90
CA GLU A 169 3.80 -7.47 3.75
C GLU A 169 3.73 -6.12 4.46
N ASP A 170 3.38 -6.16 5.74
CA ASP A 170 3.16 -4.97 6.55
C ASP A 170 4.49 -4.44 7.16
N PRO A 171 4.65 -3.12 7.32
CA PRO A 171 5.75 -2.45 8.04
C PRO A 171 6.00 -2.94 9.47
N ALA A 172 5.01 -3.58 10.10
CA ALA A 172 5.15 -4.25 11.37
C ALA A 172 4.20 -5.46 11.46
N PRO A 173 4.59 -6.56 12.14
CA PRO A 173 3.66 -7.65 12.43
C PRO A 173 2.54 -7.18 13.37
N ALA A 174 1.36 -7.80 13.28
CA ALA A 174 0.27 -7.55 14.22
C ALA A 174 0.71 -7.77 15.69
N ALA A 175 0.03 -7.11 16.61
CA ALA A 175 0.20 -7.34 18.05
C ALA A 175 -0.29 -8.76 18.46
N GLY A 176 0.04 -9.16 19.68
CA GLY A 176 -0.46 -10.40 20.27
C GLY A 176 -1.99 -10.44 20.28
N LYS A 177 -2.56 -11.58 19.91
CA LYS A 177 -4.01 -11.79 19.79
C LYS A 177 -4.75 -11.61 21.12
N ASP A 178 -4.06 -11.75 22.24
CA ASP A 178 -4.55 -11.53 23.59
C ASP A 178 -4.68 -10.04 23.97
N VAL A 179 -4.10 -9.13 23.18
CA VAL A 179 -4.21 -7.69 23.42
C VAL A 179 -5.60 -7.20 23.00
N SER A 180 -6.42 -6.75 23.96
CA SER A 180 -7.79 -6.27 23.70
C SER A 180 -7.83 -5.05 22.77
N THR A 181 -8.94 -4.84 22.05
CA THR A 181 -9.13 -3.67 21.16
C THR A 181 -8.97 -2.35 21.91
N ALA A 182 -9.43 -2.27 23.15
CA ALA A 182 -9.25 -1.11 24.01
C ALA A 182 -7.77 -0.80 24.30
N GLU A 183 -6.95 -1.83 24.58
CA GLU A 183 -5.50 -1.63 24.80
C GLU A 183 -4.78 -1.31 23.49
N LEU A 184 -5.14 -1.93 22.37
CA LEU A 184 -4.61 -1.56 21.06
C LEU A 184 -4.89 -0.10 20.73
N ARG A 185 -6.12 0.38 20.96
CA ARG A 185 -6.48 1.79 20.78
C ARG A 185 -5.60 2.69 21.66
N LYS A 186 -5.34 2.31 22.91
CA LYS A 186 -4.48 3.09 23.80
C LYS A 186 -3.03 3.14 23.30
N ILE A 187 -2.49 2.03 22.80
CA ILE A 187 -1.15 1.99 22.19
C ILE A 187 -1.11 2.86 20.94
N LEU A 188 -2.08 2.69 20.03
CA LEU A 188 -2.19 3.45 18.78
C LEU A 188 -2.18 4.96 19.03
N LEU A 189 -2.95 5.42 20.01
CA LEU A 189 -3.20 6.84 20.29
C LEU A 189 -2.18 7.48 21.26
N ASP A 190 -1.10 6.78 21.64
CA ASP A 190 -0.02 7.38 22.43
C ASP A 190 1.00 8.08 21.51
N PRO A 191 0.99 9.42 21.40
CA PRO A 191 1.90 10.14 20.50
C PRO A 191 3.36 10.05 20.92
N ASN A 192 3.64 9.62 22.16
CA ASN A 192 5.00 9.42 22.66
C ASN A 192 5.40 7.93 22.72
N GLY A 193 4.51 7.04 22.26
CA GLY A 193 4.74 5.61 22.23
C GLY A 193 5.78 5.20 21.19
N ASP A 194 6.34 4.00 21.36
CA ASP A 194 7.23 3.39 20.38
C ASP A 194 6.51 3.20 19.03
N MET A 195 7.05 3.79 17.96
CA MET A 195 6.39 3.79 16.65
C MET A 195 6.14 2.36 16.14
N PHE A 196 7.08 1.44 16.36
CA PHE A 196 6.89 0.05 15.94
C PHE A 196 5.70 -0.58 16.67
N ALA A 197 5.60 -0.44 18.00
CA ALA A 197 4.44 -0.90 18.77
C ALA A 197 3.11 -0.27 18.32
N ARG A 198 3.12 1.03 17.95
CA ARG A 198 1.94 1.72 17.39
C ARG A 198 1.51 1.12 16.05
N TYR A 199 2.45 0.83 15.15
CA TYR A 199 2.18 0.13 13.89
C TYR A 199 1.66 -1.30 14.14
N ARG A 200 2.23 -2.04 15.09
CA ARG A 200 1.71 -3.37 15.47
C ARG A 200 0.25 -3.29 15.92
N ALA A 201 -0.10 -2.25 16.70
CA ALA A 201 -1.47 -2.02 17.14
C ALA A 201 -2.39 -1.64 15.98
N MET A 202 -1.92 -0.77 15.07
CA MET A 202 -2.62 -0.38 13.85
C MET A 202 -3.00 -1.59 13.00
N PHE A 203 -2.05 -2.48 12.70
CA PHE A 203 -2.32 -3.66 11.88
C PHE A 203 -3.20 -4.69 12.59
N SER A 204 -3.10 -4.82 13.92
CA SER A 204 -4.07 -5.64 14.67
C SER A 204 -5.50 -5.08 14.59
N LEU A 205 -5.67 -3.76 14.70
CA LEU A 205 -6.98 -3.10 14.59
C LEU A 205 -7.55 -3.29 13.18
N ARG A 206 -6.72 -3.09 12.14
CA ARG A 206 -7.08 -3.38 10.76
C ARG A 206 -7.55 -4.82 10.58
N ASN A 207 -6.76 -5.80 11.05
CA ASN A 207 -7.05 -7.22 10.88
C ASN A 207 -8.36 -7.65 11.57
N ARG A 208 -8.77 -6.96 12.63
CA ARG A 208 -10.04 -7.22 13.33
C ARG A 208 -11.26 -6.69 12.57
N ASN A 209 -11.09 -5.58 11.87
CA ASN A 209 -12.11 -4.90 11.08
C ASN A 209 -13.49 -4.79 11.77
N THR A 210 -13.50 -4.54 13.09
CA THR A 210 -14.72 -4.22 13.82
C THR A 210 -15.00 -2.73 13.77
N GLU A 211 -16.24 -2.30 14.01
CA GLU A 211 -16.58 -0.88 14.11
C GLU A 211 -15.76 -0.17 15.19
N GLU A 212 -15.56 -0.80 16.35
CA GLU A 212 -14.69 -0.28 17.42
C GLU A 212 -13.25 -0.06 16.94
N ALA A 213 -12.69 -1.00 16.19
CA ALA A 213 -11.34 -0.90 15.66
C ALA A 213 -11.23 0.21 14.59
N ALA A 214 -12.23 0.30 13.70
CA ALA A 214 -12.31 1.35 12.70
C ALA A 214 -12.37 2.75 13.34
N LEU A 215 -13.21 2.93 14.36
CA LEU A 215 -13.31 4.21 15.07
C LEU A 215 -12.03 4.56 15.85
N ALA A 216 -11.32 3.57 16.38
CA ALA A 216 -10.00 3.79 16.99
C ALA A 216 -8.97 4.31 15.98
N LEU A 217 -8.95 3.74 14.77
CA LEU A 217 -8.10 4.22 13.68
C LEU A 217 -8.50 5.63 13.23
N ALA A 218 -9.80 5.93 13.16
CA ALA A 218 -10.27 7.28 12.80
C ALA A 218 -9.80 8.37 13.77
N GLU A 219 -9.68 8.04 15.05
CA GLU A 219 -9.17 8.96 16.06
C GLU A 219 -7.66 9.24 15.92
N ALA A 220 -6.92 8.34 15.29
CA ALA A 220 -5.48 8.48 15.07
C ALA A 220 -5.13 9.58 14.05
N PHE A 221 -6.09 10.11 13.30
CA PHE A 221 -5.89 11.32 12.48
C PHE A 221 -5.58 12.59 13.29
N ASN A 222 -5.73 12.56 14.62
CA ASN A 222 -5.27 13.65 15.49
C ASN A 222 -3.76 13.61 15.78
N ASP A 223 -3.04 12.60 15.29
CA ASP A 223 -1.58 12.50 15.46
C ASP A 223 -0.84 13.57 14.65
N PRO A 224 0.25 14.17 15.17
CA PRO A 224 1.02 15.17 14.44
C PRO A 224 1.89 14.58 13.31
N ASN A 225 2.15 13.27 13.30
CA ASN A 225 3.06 12.63 12.35
C ASN A 225 2.32 12.28 11.04
N ALA A 226 2.75 12.89 9.93
CA ALA A 226 2.14 12.69 8.62
C ALA A 226 2.30 11.25 8.09
N LEU A 227 3.46 10.61 8.29
CA LEU A 227 3.68 9.22 7.91
C LEU A 227 2.75 8.27 8.66
N PHE A 228 2.57 8.48 9.97
CA PHE A 228 1.65 7.67 10.76
C PHE A 228 0.20 7.82 10.30
N LYS A 229 -0.24 9.06 10.00
CA LYS A 229 -1.59 9.31 9.47
C LYS A 229 -1.80 8.75 8.07
N HIS A 230 -0.76 8.76 7.23
CA HIS A 230 -0.76 8.08 5.94
C HIS A 230 -1.03 6.59 6.13
N GLU A 231 -0.26 5.91 6.97
CA GLU A 231 -0.49 4.49 7.24
C GLU A 231 -1.90 4.20 7.79
N VAL A 232 -2.41 5.08 8.66
CA VAL A 232 -3.79 5.00 9.17
C VAL A 232 -4.80 5.04 8.03
N ALA A 233 -4.66 5.96 7.07
CA ALA A 233 -5.53 6.03 5.90
C ALA A 233 -5.40 4.78 5.01
N TYR A 234 -4.18 4.28 4.81
CA TYR A 234 -3.92 3.07 4.03
C TYR A 234 -4.66 1.86 4.61
N VAL A 235 -4.51 1.60 5.92
CA VAL A 235 -5.20 0.47 6.56
C VAL A 235 -6.73 0.65 6.58
N MET A 236 -7.23 1.89 6.61
CA MET A 236 -8.66 2.18 6.44
C MET A 236 -9.17 1.81 5.05
N GLY A 237 -8.37 2.07 4.01
CA GLY A 237 -8.66 1.64 2.64
C GLY A 237 -8.77 0.12 2.55
N GLN A 238 -7.80 -0.60 3.13
CA GLN A 238 -7.84 -2.07 3.19
C GLN A 238 -9.07 -2.60 3.95
N MET A 239 -9.51 -1.91 5.00
CA MET A 239 -10.69 -2.32 5.77
C MET A 239 -12.00 -2.22 4.98
N GLU A 240 -12.06 -1.34 3.98
CA GLU A 240 -13.27 -1.03 3.19
C GLU A 240 -14.51 -0.75 4.06
N ASN A 241 -14.31 -0.28 5.29
CA ASN A 241 -15.39 -0.14 6.27
C ASN A 241 -16.09 1.22 6.13
N PRO A 242 -17.39 1.26 5.77
CA PRO A 242 -18.10 2.53 5.51
C PRO A 242 -18.16 3.50 6.68
N VAL A 243 -17.98 3.04 7.93
CA VAL A 243 -17.95 3.91 9.11
C VAL A 243 -16.80 4.93 9.06
N LEU A 244 -15.77 4.66 8.24
CA LEU A 244 -14.56 5.48 8.09
C LEU A 244 -14.73 6.64 7.10
N VAL A 245 -15.76 6.61 6.24
CA VAL A 245 -15.98 7.63 5.20
C VAL A 245 -15.98 9.05 5.76
N PRO A 246 -16.65 9.38 6.90
CA PRO A 246 -16.62 10.73 7.45
C PRO A 246 -15.21 11.21 7.84
N ALA A 247 -14.37 10.32 8.35
CA ALA A 247 -13.01 10.66 8.76
C ALA A 247 -12.10 10.87 7.54
N LEU A 248 -12.12 9.95 6.57
CA LEU A 248 -11.36 10.05 5.33
C LEU A 248 -11.75 11.28 4.51
N LYS A 249 -13.05 11.56 4.41
CA LYS A 249 -13.57 12.79 3.80
C LYS A 249 -12.99 14.03 4.46
N LYS A 250 -13.00 14.11 5.79
CA LYS A 250 -12.45 15.26 6.52
C LYS A 250 -10.97 15.48 6.18
N VAL A 251 -10.19 14.41 6.09
CA VAL A 251 -8.75 14.46 5.74
C VAL A 251 -8.54 14.95 4.31
N LEU A 252 -9.24 14.38 3.32
CA LEU A 252 -9.11 14.80 1.92
C LEU A 252 -9.49 16.27 1.71
N LEU A 253 -10.53 16.74 2.42
CA LEU A 253 -11.04 18.11 2.35
C LEU A 253 -10.15 19.16 3.03
N ASP A 254 -9.22 18.74 3.90
CA ASP A 254 -8.36 19.66 4.63
C ASP A 254 -7.15 20.04 3.78
N GLU A 255 -7.20 21.22 3.15
CA GLU A 255 -6.09 21.76 2.35
C GLU A 255 -4.81 22.05 3.18
N THR A 256 -4.91 22.06 4.52
CA THR A 256 -3.76 22.23 5.42
C THR A 256 -3.11 20.91 5.82
N GLU A 257 -3.76 19.78 5.52
CA GLU A 257 -3.24 18.46 5.77
C GLU A 257 -2.11 18.11 4.78
N HIS A 258 -1.15 17.31 5.24
CA HIS A 258 -0.01 16.92 4.42
C HIS A 258 -0.46 16.14 3.17
N ARG A 259 0.12 16.47 2.01
CA ARG A 259 -0.24 15.86 0.71
C ARG A 259 -0.24 14.33 0.73
N MET A 260 0.68 13.73 1.49
CA MET A 260 0.78 12.27 1.63
C MET A 260 -0.48 11.67 2.28
N VAL A 261 -0.99 12.32 3.33
CA VAL A 261 -2.18 11.83 4.05
C VAL A 261 -3.43 12.06 3.19
N ARG A 262 -3.48 13.17 2.44
CA ARG A 262 -4.59 13.50 1.55
C ARG A 262 -4.73 12.51 0.39
N HIS A 263 -3.63 12.11 -0.27
CA HIS A 263 -3.74 11.12 -1.36
C HIS A 263 -4.20 9.77 -0.83
N GLU A 264 -3.66 9.33 0.30
CA GLU A 264 -4.01 8.03 0.87
C GLU A 264 -5.48 7.99 1.31
N ALA A 265 -5.99 9.12 1.83
CA ALA A 265 -7.42 9.26 2.09
C ALA A 265 -8.28 9.20 0.82
N ALA A 266 -7.81 9.73 -0.32
CA ALA A 266 -8.50 9.61 -1.59
C ALA A 266 -8.54 8.14 -2.08
N GLU A 267 -7.43 7.42 -2.00
CA GLU A 267 -7.38 6.00 -2.38
C GLU A 267 -8.26 5.13 -1.48
N ALA A 268 -8.23 5.36 -0.17
CA ALA A 268 -9.10 4.69 0.79
C ALA A 268 -10.59 4.94 0.53
N LEU A 269 -10.98 6.16 0.15
CA LEU A 269 -12.35 6.45 -0.28
C LEU A 269 -12.72 5.68 -1.55
N GLY A 270 -11.79 5.56 -2.50
CA GLY A 270 -11.93 4.74 -3.70
C GLY A 270 -12.16 3.26 -3.40
N ALA A 271 -11.37 2.70 -2.49
CA ALA A 271 -11.50 1.32 -2.04
C ALA A 271 -12.86 1.04 -1.38
N ILE A 272 -13.37 1.97 -0.56
CA ILE A 272 -14.72 1.86 0.03
C ILE A 272 -15.81 1.93 -1.04
N GLY A 273 -15.63 2.75 -2.07
CA GLY A 273 -16.42 2.68 -3.31
C GLY A 273 -17.90 3.05 -3.21
N SER A 274 -18.33 3.76 -2.17
CA SER A 274 -19.74 4.20 -2.05
C SER A 274 -20.06 5.35 -3.02
N THR A 275 -21.34 5.59 -3.32
CA THR A 275 -21.76 6.76 -4.11
C THR A 275 -21.33 8.08 -3.47
N GLU A 276 -21.30 8.16 -2.13
CA GLU A 276 -20.76 9.34 -1.45
C GLU A 276 -19.25 9.50 -1.73
N CYS A 277 -18.49 8.40 -1.71
CA CYS A 277 -17.06 8.42 -2.05
C CYS A 277 -16.83 8.92 -3.48
N GLU A 278 -17.60 8.41 -4.44
CA GLU A 278 -17.52 8.82 -5.85
C GLU A 278 -17.71 10.34 -6.01
N GLU A 279 -18.74 10.89 -5.37
CA GLU A 279 -19.06 12.32 -5.43
C GLU A 279 -18.03 13.20 -4.69
N ILE A 280 -17.36 12.68 -3.66
CA ILE A 280 -16.24 13.35 -3.00
C ILE A 280 -15.03 13.39 -3.96
N LEU A 281 -14.62 12.24 -4.51
CA LEU A 281 -13.43 12.13 -5.36
C LEU A 281 -13.53 13.00 -6.62
N LYS A 282 -14.71 13.08 -7.24
CA LYS A 282 -14.96 13.94 -8.41
C LYS A 282 -14.66 15.42 -8.15
N GLN A 283 -14.78 15.89 -6.91
CA GLN A 283 -14.49 17.29 -6.55
C GLN A 283 -12.99 17.60 -6.64
N TYR A 284 -12.13 16.59 -6.48
CA TYR A 284 -10.68 16.72 -6.37
C TYR A 284 -9.90 16.28 -7.62
N LEU A 285 -10.61 15.96 -8.71
CA LEU A 285 -10.02 15.75 -10.05
C LEU A 285 -9.27 16.97 -10.62
N LYS A 286 -9.36 18.13 -9.96
CA LYS A 286 -8.64 19.36 -10.32
C LYS A 286 -7.91 19.98 -9.13
N ASP A 287 -7.61 19.18 -8.10
CA ASP A 287 -6.81 19.65 -6.97
C ASP A 287 -5.46 20.19 -7.47
N ASP A 288 -4.97 21.27 -6.85
CA ASP A 288 -3.69 21.89 -7.20
C ASP A 288 -2.51 20.97 -6.86
N VAL A 289 -2.68 20.07 -5.89
CA VAL A 289 -1.70 19.06 -5.50
C VAL A 289 -1.82 17.86 -6.44
N GLN A 290 -0.77 17.63 -7.24
CA GLN A 290 -0.75 16.59 -8.26
C GLN A 290 -1.07 15.19 -7.74
N VAL A 291 -0.42 14.76 -6.65
CA VAL A 291 -0.64 13.42 -6.08
C VAL A 291 -2.09 13.21 -5.65
N VAL A 292 -2.75 14.23 -5.08
CA VAL A 292 -4.14 14.13 -4.64
C VAL A 292 -5.08 13.98 -5.83
N ARG A 293 -4.87 14.78 -6.87
CA ARG A 293 -5.64 14.69 -8.13
C ARG A 293 -5.48 13.32 -8.78
N GLU A 294 -4.25 12.84 -8.93
CA GLU A 294 -3.97 11.56 -9.57
C GLU A 294 -4.54 10.39 -8.77
N SER A 295 -4.48 10.42 -7.42
CA SER A 295 -5.13 9.39 -6.59
C SER A 295 -6.64 9.41 -6.73
N CYS A 296 -7.27 10.58 -6.88
CA CYS A 296 -8.71 10.65 -7.19
C CYS A 296 -9.03 10.05 -8.57
N GLU A 297 -8.20 10.28 -9.58
CA GLU A 297 -8.33 9.69 -10.91
C GLU A 297 -8.23 8.16 -10.87
N VAL A 298 -7.22 7.64 -10.16
CA VAL A 298 -7.00 6.19 -9.97
C VAL A 298 -8.14 5.56 -9.18
N ALA A 299 -8.55 6.18 -8.06
CA ALA A 299 -9.66 5.72 -7.23
C ALA A 299 -10.96 5.59 -8.03
N LEU A 300 -11.30 6.61 -8.83
CA LEU A 300 -12.50 6.58 -9.68
C LEU A 300 -12.40 5.53 -10.80
N ASP A 301 -11.24 5.36 -11.42
CA ASP A 301 -11.02 4.32 -12.43
C ASP A 301 -11.16 2.90 -11.83
N ILE A 302 -10.67 2.67 -10.60
CA ILE A 302 -10.85 1.42 -9.87
C ILE A 302 -12.35 1.19 -9.58
N MET A 303 -13.06 2.22 -9.09
CA MET A 303 -14.49 2.13 -8.83
C MET A 303 -15.28 1.78 -10.10
N ASP A 304 -14.97 2.40 -11.23
CA ASP A 304 -15.61 2.13 -12.52
C ASP A 304 -15.27 0.72 -13.05
N TYR A 305 -14.04 0.25 -12.85
CA TYR A 305 -13.60 -1.08 -13.29
C TYR A 305 -14.32 -2.21 -12.56
N TRP A 306 -14.58 -2.05 -11.25
CA TRP A 306 -15.26 -3.05 -10.42
C TRP A 306 -16.77 -2.83 -10.31
N ALA A 307 -17.31 -1.73 -10.85
CA ALA A 307 -18.73 -1.49 -10.88
C ALA A 307 -19.44 -2.66 -11.62
N PRO A 308 -20.53 -3.22 -11.06
CA PRO A 308 -21.41 -4.08 -11.82
C PRO A 308 -21.83 -3.34 -13.08
N THR A 309 -21.62 -3.93 -14.26
CA THR A 309 -22.02 -3.35 -15.54
C THR A 309 -23.43 -2.76 -15.43
N LYS A 310 -23.52 -1.43 -15.59
CA LYS A 310 -24.79 -0.67 -15.59
C LYS A 310 -25.72 -1.11 -16.72
#